data_AF-W1DPD6-F1
#
_entry.id   AF-W1DPD6-F1
#
_cell.length_a   1.000
_cell.length_b   1.000
_cell.length_c   1.000
_cell.angle_alpha   90.00
_cell.angle_beta   90.00
_cell.angle_gamma   90.00
#
_symmetry.space_group_name_H-M   'P 1'
#
loop_
_entity.id
_entity.type
_entity.pdbx_description
1 polymer ?
#
loop_
_entity_poly.entity_id
_entity_poly.type
_entity_poly.pdbx_seq_one_letter_code
_entity_poly.pdbx_strand_id
1 'polypeptide(L)' 'MSNPDVWPLLEQLAHSLPAARLQAIAHDVCTCREQLLNVVGVNRELLLTERLLRWEHYLQPGTGLPVSHL' A
#
# COMPACT_ATOMS: atom_id res chain seq x y z
N MET A 1 11.03 9.04 9.57
CA MET A 1 11.99 7.96 9.89
C MET A 1 12.33 7.28 8.57
N SER A 2 13.58 7.37 8.11
CA SER A 2 14.04 6.59 6.94
C SER A 2 14.61 5.27 7.46
N ASN A 3 14.41 4.16 6.76
CA ASN A 3 15.02 2.86 7.08
C ASN A 3 16.41 2.82 6.42
N PRO A 4 17.49 3.28 7.08
CA PRO A 4 18.77 3.50 6.42
C PRO A 4 19.45 2.16 6.06
N ASP A 5 19.13 1.11 6.80
CA ASP A 5 19.75 -0.22 6.71
C ASP A 5 19.30 -1.01 5.47
N VAL A 6 18.27 -0.54 4.76
CA VAL A 6 17.68 -1.21 3.59
C VAL A 6 17.64 -0.29 2.36
N TRP A 7 18.61 0.61 2.25
CA TRP A 7 18.73 1.53 1.12
C TRP A 7 18.61 0.85 -0.27
N PRO A 8 19.23 -0.32 -0.54
CA PRO A 8 19.08 -1.01 -1.82
C PRO A 8 17.62 -1.36 -2.16
N LEU A 9 16.81 -1.70 -1.14
CA LEU A 9 15.39 -2.00 -1.34
C LEU A 9 14.60 -0.74 -1.68
N LEU A 10 14.92 0.39 -1.05
CA LEU A 10 14.31 1.68 -1.37
C LEU A 10 14.59 2.10 -2.81
N GLU A 11 15.85 1.96 -3.26
CA GLU A 11 16.23 2.22 -4.64
C GLU A 11 15.52 1.29 -5.62
N GLN A 12 15.43 0.00 -5.31
CA GLN A 12 14.71 -0.96 -6.16
C GLN A 12 13.23 -0.60 -6.29
N LEU A 13 12.57 -0.22 -5.19
CA LEU A 13 11.17 0.19 -5.21
C LEU A 13 10.97 1.48 -6.03
N ALA A 14 11.84 2.47 -5.85
CA ALA A 14 11.78 3.73 -6.59
C ALA A 14 12.00 3.54 -8.10
N HIS A 15 12.86 2.61 -8.50
CA HIS A 15 13.08 2.28 -9.91
C HIS A 15 11.94 1.44 -10.52
N SER A 16 11.33 0.56 -9.72
CA SER A 16 10.33 -0.40 -10.22
C SER A 16 8.93 0.19 -10.30
N LEU A 17 8.61 1.20 -9.48
CA LEU A 17 7.25 1.70 -9.33
C LEU A 17 7.17 3.23 -9.52
N PRO A 18 6.20 3.72 -10.30
CA PRO A 18 5.90 5.14 -10.36
C PRO A 18 5.54 5.70 -8.98
N ALA A 19 5.95 6.95 -8.72
CA ALA A 19 5.69 7.63 -7.44
C ALA A 19 4.22 7.61 -7.03
N ALA A 20 3.29 7.80 -7.98
CA ALA A 20 1.85 7.75 -7.72
C ALA A 20 1.39 6.39 -7.17
N ARG A 21 1.95 5.29 -7.68
CA ARG A 21 1.63 3.93 -7.19
C ARG A 21 2.21 3.71 -5.80
N LEU A 22 3.45 4.14 -5.56
CA LEU A 22 4.08 4.08 -4.24
C LEU A 22 3.26 4.86 -3.20
N GLN A 23 2.79 6.06 -3.56
CA GLN A 23 1.94 6.87 -2.69
C GLN A 23 0.58 6.21 -2.41
N ALA A 24 -0.08 5.66 -3.44
CA ALA A 24 -1.36 4.96 -3.27
C ALA A 24 -1.21 3.72 -2.35
N ILE A 25 -0.17 2.91 -2.55
CA ILE A 25 0.13 1.75 -1.72
C ILE A 25 0.44 2.20 -0.28
N ALA A 26 1.28 3.22 -0.09
CA ALA A 26 1.62 3.74 1.24
C ALA A 26 0.39 4.25 2.00
N HIS A 27 -0.52 4.96 1.32
CA HIS A 27 -1.79 5.40 1.91
C HIS A 27 -2.65 4.21 2.34
N ASP A 28 -2.81 3.21 1.46
CA ASP A 28 -3.55 1.99 1.74
C ASP A 28 -2.97 1.20 2.94
N VAL A 29 -1.64 1.14 3.07
CA VAL A 29 -0.96 0.54 4.24
C VAL A 29 -1.36 1.27 5.52
N CYS A 30 -1.31 2.60 5.52
CA CYS A 30 -1.67 3.40 6.69
C CYS A 30 -3.12 3.17 7.12
N THR A 31 -4.06 3.24 6.18
CA THR A 31 -5.49 2.99 6.47
C THR A 31 -5.73 1.55 6.96
N CYS A 32 -5.08 0.57 6.35
CA CYS A 32 -5.18 -0.83 6.78
C CYS A 32 -4.68 -1.00 8.21
N ARG A 33 -3.52 -0.39 8.54
CA ARG A 33 -2.96 -0.39 9.89
C ARG A 33 -3.91 0.23 10.90
N GLU A 34 -4.54 1.36 10.57
CA GLU A 34 -5.54 1.99 11.44
C GLU A 34 -6.73 1.07 11.71
N GLN A 35 -7.24 0.39 10.68
CA GLN A 35 -8.35 -0.56 10.82
C GLN A 35 -7.96 -1.76 11.70
N LEU A 36 -6.77 -2.34 11.49
CA LEU A 36 -6.28 -3.47 12.28
C LEU A 36 -6.09 -3.15 13.76
N LEU A 37 -5.74 -1.89 14.08
CA LEU A 37 -5.50 -1.44 15.45
C LEU A 37 -6.78 -0.98 16.16
N ASN A 38 -7.72 -0.36 15.44
CA ASN A 38 -8.84 0.34 16.07
C ASN A 38 -10.21 -0.35 15.88
N VAL A 39 -10.36 -1.25 14.92
CA VAL A 39 -11.64 -1.94 14.67
C VAL A 39 -11.65 -3.30 15.40
N VAL A 40 -12.42 -3.36 16.48
CA VAL A 40 -12.62 -4.60 17.24
C VAL A 40 -13.44 -5.59 16.41
N GLY A 41 -13.00 -6.85 16.38
CA GLY A 41 -13.70 -7.93 15.66
C GLY A 41 -13.49 -7.95 14.14
N VAL A 42 -12.58 -7.12 13.61
CA VAL A 42 -12.22 -7.17 12.18
C VAL A 42 -11.59 -8.51 11.83
N ASN A 43 -12.02 -9.10 10.71
CA ASN A 43 -11.33 -10.26 10.14
C ASN A 43 -10.01 -9.80 9.50
N ARG A 44 -8.90 -9.98 10.24
CA ARG A 44 -7.58 -9.53 9.83
C ARG A 44 -7.10 -10.20 8.53
N GLU A 45 -7.39 -11.48 8.37
CA GLU A 45 -6.99 -12.25 7.19
C GLU A 45 -7.71 -11.71 5.95
N LEU A 46 -9.04 -11.57 6.02
CA LEU A 46 -9.82 -11.01 4.92
C LEU A 46 -9.33 -9.60 4.57
N LEU A 47 -9.15 -8.73 5.57
CA LEU A 47 -8.72 -7.35 5.36
C LEU A 47 -7.35 -7.26 4.67
N LEU A 48 -6.39 -8.08 5.10
CA LEU A 48 -5.06 -8.13 4.50
C LEU A 48 -5.10 -8.69 3.08
N THR A 49 -5.84 -9.77 2.86
CA THR A 49 -6.00 -10.40 1.54
C THR A 49 -6.61 -9.43 0.54
N GLU A 50 -7.69 -8.75 0.89
CA GLU A 50 -8.31 -7.74 0.03
C GLU A 50 -7.33 -6.60 -0.30
N ARG A 51 -6.49 -6.18 0.66
CA ARG A 51 -5.53 -5.10 0.43
C ARG A 51 -4.41 -5.54 -0.52
N LEU A 52 -3.91 -6.76 -0.38
CA LEU A 52 -2.89 -7.32 -1.27
C LEU A 52 -3.41 -7.45 -2.71
N LEU A 53 -4.61 -8.00 -2.89
CA LEU A 53 -5.26 -8.11 -4.21
C LEU A 53 -5.47 -6.74 -4.86
N ARG A 54 -5.82 -5.72 -4.07
CA ARG A 54 -5.97 -4.35 -4.57
C ARG A 54 -4.65 -3.77 -5.06
N TRP A 55 -3.55 -4.01 -4.35
CA TRP A 55 -2.24 -3.56 -4.80
C TRP A 55 -1.80 -4.24 -6.08
N GLU A 56 -2.03 -5.55 -6.22
CA GLU A 56 -1.79 -6.25 -7.49
C GLU A 56 -2.53 -5.57 -8.65
N HIS A 57 -3.77 -5.15 -8.42
CA HIS A 57 -4.52 -4.40 -9.44
C HIS A 57 -3.90 -3.04 -9.77
N TYR A 58 -3.41 -2.28 -8.79
CA TYR A 58 -2.70 -1.01 -9.05
C TYR A 58 -1.42 -1.21 -9.88
N LEU A 59 -0.78 -2.36 -9.76
CA LEU A 59 0.44 -2.69 -10.49
C LEU A 59 0.17 -3.02 -11.96
N GLN A 60 -1.05 -3.40 -12.32
CA GLN A 60 -1.43 -3.67 -13.70
C GLN A 60 -1.33 -2.40 -14.58
N PRO A 61 -0.91 -2.53 -15.84
CA PRO A 61 -0.81 -1.40 -16.76
C PRO A 61 -2.21 -0.86 -17.10
N GLY A 62 -2.36 0.48 -17.12
CA GLY A 62 -3.62 1.14 -17.46
C GLY A 62 -4.65 1.23 -16.32
N THR A 63 -4.38 0.64 -15.16
CA THR A 63 -5.27 0.75 -13.99
C THR A 63 -5.27 2.17 -13.41
N GLY A 64 -6.47 2.71 -13.19
CA GLY A 64 -6.65 3.97 -12.45
C GLY A 64 -6.35 3.79 -10.97
N LEU A 65 -5.60 4.72 -10.39
CA LEU A 65 -5.36 4.74 -8.94
C LEU A 65 -6.57 5.34 -8.22
N PRO A 66 -6.87 4.91 -6.98
CA PRO A 66 -7.92 5.52 -6.18
C PRO A 66 -7.61 7.01 -6.00
N VAL A 67 -8.59 7.85 -6.27
CA VAL A 67 -8.48 9.27 -5.95
C VAL A 67 -8.78 9.40 -4.46
N SER A 68 -7.86 10.02 -3.73
CA SER A 68 -8.13 10.38 -2.33
C SER A 68 -9.26 11.40 -2.30
N HIS A 69 -10.44 10.98 -1.86
CA HIS A 69 -11.54 11.88 -1.55
C HIS A 69 -11.38 12.31 -0.08
N LEU A 70 -11.01 13.57 0.12
CA LEU A 70 -11.07 14.25 1.42
C LEU A 70 -12.51 14.69 1.70
#